data_AF-A0A101XT73-F1
#
_entry.id   AF-A0A101XT73-F1
#
_cell.length_a   1.000
_cell.length_b   1.000
_cell.length_c   1.000
_cell.angle_alpha   90.00
_cell.angle_beta   90.00
_cell.angle_gamma   90.00
#
_symmetry.space_group_name_H-M   'P 1'
#
loop_
_entity.id
_entity.type
_entity.pdbx_description
1 polymer ?
#
loop_
_entity_poly.entity_id
_entity_poly.type
_entity_poly.pdbx_seq_one_letter_code
_entity_poly.pdbx_strand_id
1 'polypeptide(L)'
;MNLLATVMISLLLPCIAQMNAAKPDIWGNGVTRIPASGQQLWEARAPHHVFFHVKTTKRIVALTFDDGPHPSYTPAILTILHDHHAHATFFCGRK
;
A
#
# COMPACT_ATOMS: atom_id res chain seq x y z
N MET A 1 -9.34 -4.14 -45.46
CA MET A 1 -9.57 -3.73 -44.05
C MET A 1 -11.05 -3.38 -43.94
N ASN A 2 -11.85 -4.30 -43.41
CA ASN A 2 -13.31 -4.26 -43.59
C ASN A 2 -13.97 -3.34 -42.55
N LEU A 3 -15.08 -2.72 -42.94
CA LEU A 3 -15.88 -1.79 -42.12
C LEU A 3 -16.18 -2.32 -40.71
N LEU A 4 -16.31 -3.65 -40.57
CA LEU A 4 -16.46 -4.36 -39.30
C LEU A 4 -15.27 -4.20 -38.33
N ALA A 5 -14.02 -4.17 -38.83
CA ALA A 5 -12.83 -3.99 -38.00
C ALA A 5 -12.73 -2.55 -37.46
N THR A 6 -13.15 -1.55 -38.25
CA THR A 6 -13.16 -0.14 -37.83
C THR A 6 -14.22 0.14 -36.77
N VAL A 7 -15.40 -0.51 -36.86
CA VAL A 7 -16.47 -0.38 -35.85
C VAL A 7 -16.09 -1.05 -34.53
N MET A 8 -15.37 -2.18 -34.56
CA MET A 8 -14.87 -2.83 -33.35
C MET A 8 -13.80 -1.99 -32.64
N ILE A 9 -12.93 -1.29 -33.37
CA ILE A 9 -11.92 -0.41 -32.78
C ILE A 9 -12.56 0.88 -32.22
N SER A 10 -13.57 1.46 -32.86
CA SER A 10 -14.25 2.67 -32.36
C SER A 10 -15.16 2.43 -31.15
N LEU A 11 -15.72 1.22 -31.02
CA LEU A 11 -16.51 0.81 -29.86
C LEU A 11 -15.65 0.40 -28.64
N LEU A 12 -14.41 -0.02 -28.87
CA LEU A 12 -13.49 -0.43 -27.79
C LEU A 12 -12.57 0.72 -27.30
N LEU A 13 -12.32 1.75 -28.11
CA LEU A 13 -11.57 2.94 -27.68
C LEU A 13 -12.17 3.68 -26.47
N PRO A 14 -13.49 3.92 -26.38
CA PRO A 14 -14.07 4.53 -25.17
C PRO A 14 -13.95 3.62 -23.95
N CYS A 15 -13.97 2.30 -24.13
CA CYS A 15 -13.79 1.33 -23.03
C CYS A 15 -12.36 1.38 -22.45
N ILE A 16 -11.33 1.47 -23.31
CA ILE A 16 -9.94 1.63 -22.87
C ILE A 16 -9.71 3.02 -22.24
N ALA A 17 -10.33 4.07 -22.76
CA ALA A 17 -10.29 5.41 -22.14
C ALA A 17 -10.98 5.45 -20.77
N GLN A 18 -12.04 4.68 -20.57
CA GLN A 18 -12.77 4.56 -19.31
C GLN A 18 -12.08 3.68 -18.27
N MET A 19 -11.22 2.73 -18.69
CA MET A 19 -10.40 1.93 -17.75
C MET A 19 -9.35 2.76 -16.98
N ASN A 20 -8.94 3.93 -17.52
CA ASN A 20 -8.08 4.89 -16.79
C ASN A 20 -8.87 5.88 -15.92
N ALA A 21 -10.17 6.04 -16.13
CA ALA A 21 -11.00 7.04 -15.46
C ALA A 21 -11.82 6.49 -14.28
N ALA A 22 -11.90 5.17 -14.09
CA ALA A 22 -12.75 4.52 -13.10
C ALA A 22 -11.97 3.82 -11.97
N LYS A 23 -10.74 4.26 -11.65
CA LYS A 23 -10.22 4.03 -10.30
C LYS A 23 -10.70 5.19 -9.45
N PRO A 24 -11.55 4.97 -8.43
CA PRO A 24 -11.69 5.96 -7.38
C PRO A 24 -10.29 6.14 -6.84
N ASP A 25 -9.71 7.28 -7.15
CA ASP A 25 -8.60 7.73 -6.38
C ASP A 25 -9.13 7.85 -4.94
N ILE A 26 -8.42 7.23 -4.02
CA ILE A 26 -8.38 7.68 -2.62
C ILE A 26 -7.98 9.18 -2.49
N TRP A 27 -7.88 9.90 -3.62
CA TRP A 27 -7.56 11.31 -3.84
C TRP A 27 -8.73 12.13 -4.38
N GLY A 28 -9.98 11.66 -4.20
CA GLY A 28 -11.18 12.30 -4.71
C GLY A 28 -11.28 13.81 -4.49
N ASN A 29 -11.46 14.53 -5.61
CA ASN A 29 -12.27 15.74 -5.80
C ASN A 29 -12.66 16.52 -4.53
N GLY A 30 -11.93 17.58 -4.22
CA GLY A 30 -12.52 18.73 -3.50
C GLY A 30 -11.88 19.13 -2.17
N VAL A 31 -10.71 18.59 -1.81
CA VAL A 31 -9.86 19.23 -0.79
C VAL A 31 -8.67 19.86 -1.53
N THR A 32 -8.66 21.18 -1.61
CA THR A 32 -7.66 21.95 -2.38
C THR A 32 -6.22 21.79 -1.88
N ARG A 33 -5.98 21.11 -0.76
CA ARG A 33 -4.67 20.55 -0.35
C ARG A 33 -4.85 19.32 0.55
N ILE A 34 -5.01 18.13 -0.01
CA ILE A 34 -4.61 16.90 0.71
C ILE A 34 -3.14 16.69 0.34
N PRO A 35 -2.17 16.92 1.24
CA PRO A 35 -0.79 16.60 0.95
C PRO A 35 -0.71 15.12 0.60
N ALA A 36 -0.07 14.88 -0.54
CA ALA A 36 -0.05 13.61 -1.22
C ALA A 36 0.52 12.51 -0.29
N SER A 37 -0.08 11.33 -0.31
CA SER A 37 0.10 10.22 0.65
C SER A 37 0.05 10.59 2.16
N GLY A 38 -0.43 9.66 3.01
CA GLY A 38 -0.23 9.79 4.46
C GLY A 38 1.25 9.99 4.84
N GLN A 39 2.17 9.53 4.00
CA GLN A 39 3.61 9.72 4.15
C GLN A 39 4.04 11.19 4.09
N GLN A 40 3.60 12.00 3.13
CA GLN A 40 4.07 13.41 3.07
C GLN A 40 3.47 14.24 4.21
N LEU A 41 2.28 13.87 4.71
CA LEU A 41 1.73 14.43 5.95
C LEU A 41 2.64 14.18 7.15
N TRP A 42 3.06 12.93 7.31
CA TRP A 42 3.89 12.53 8.44
C TRP A 42 5.30 13.10 8.32
N GLU A 43 5.90 13.11 7.14
CA GLU A 43 7.22 13.72 6.92
C GLU A 43 7.20 15.23 7.21
N ALA A 44 6.11 15.93 6.84
CA ALA A 44 6.00 17.37 7.10
C ALA A 44 5.74 17.72 8.58
N ARG A 45 5.15 16.80 9.35
CA ARG A 45 4.74 17.05 10.75
C ARG A 45 5.62 16.38 11.78
N ALA A 46 6.40 15.37 11.39
CA ALA A 46 7.19 14.62 12.34
C ALA A 46 8.36 15.48 12.85
N PRO A 47 8.51 15.63 14.18
CA PRO A 47 9.65 16.33 14.76
C PRO A 47 10.99 15.60 14.54
N HIS A 48 10.92 14.35 14.07
CA HIS A 48 12.04 13.44 13.84
C HIS A 48 11.88 12.69 12.52
N HIS A 49 12.98 12.09 12.05
CA HIS A 49 12.98 11.28 10.83
C HIS A 49 12.06 10.06 10.96
N VAL A 50 11.06 9.98 10.08
CA VAL A 50 10.19 8.81 9.90
C VAL A 50 10.63 8.08 8.63
N PHE A 51 10.76 6.76 8.72
CA PHE A 51 11.10 5.91 7.58
C PHE A 51 9.92 5.02 7.22
N PHE A 52 9.40 5.18 6.01
CA PHE A 52 8.41 4.27 5.42
C PHE A 52 9.06 3.14 4.63
N HIS A 53 10.25 3.41 4.09
CA HIS A 53 11.10 2.44 3.43
C HIS A 53 12.55 2.91 3.48
N VAL A 54 13.48 1.97 3.23
CA VAL A 54 14.91 2.28 3.07
C VAL A 54 15.34 1.77 1.70
N LYS A 55 16.03 2.62 0.93
CA LYS A 55 16.61 2.19 -0.34
C LYS A 55 17.74 1.20 -0.07
N THR A 56 17.63 0.01 -0.63
CA THR A 56 18.62 -1.07 -0.45
C THR A 56 18.81 -1.81 -1.78
N THR A 57 19.99 -2.37 -1.97
CA THR A 57 20.30 -3.24 -3.12
C THR A 57 19.93 -4.71 -2.85
N LYS A 58 19.60 -5.03 -1.60
CA LYS A 58 19.20 -6.38 -1.18
C LYS A 58 17.68 -6.54 -1.32
N ARG A 59 17.23 -7.74 -1.72
CA ARG A 59 15.79 -8.08 -1.73
C ARG A 59 15.35 -8.45 -0.31
N ILE A 60 15.01 -7.45 0.48
CA ILE A 60 14.61 -7.60 1.88
C ILE A 60 13.35 -6.80 2.16
N VAL A 61 12.55 -7.28 3.12
CA VAL A 61 11.36 -6.61 3.66
C VAL A 61 11.45 -6.60 5.18
N ALA A 62 10.83 -5.61 5.81
CA ALA A 62 10.66 -5.56 7.26
C ALA A 62 9.22 -5.93 7.60
N LEU A 63 9.03 -6.91 8.48
CA LEU A 63 7.73 -7.27 9.00
C LEU A 63 7.49 -6.56 10.34
N THR A 64 6.38 -5.83 10.44
CA THR A 64 5.99 -5.10 11.65
C THR A 64 4.55 -5.42 12.01
N PHE A 65 4.28 -5.62 13.30
CA PHE A 65 2.95 -5.89 13.82
C PHE A 65 2.60 -4.88 14.90
N ASP A 66 1.46 -4.21 14.76
CA ASP A 66 0.88 -3.34 15.78
C ASP A 66 -0.01 -4.18 16.72
N ASP A 67 -0.17 -3.76 17.97
CA ASP A 67 -1.08 -4.36 18.97
C ASP A 67 -0.70 -5.73 19.55
N GLY A 68 0.59 -6.08 19.53
CA GLY A 68 1.10 -7.27 20.22
C GLY A 68 1.23 -7.10 21.76
N PRO A 69 1.14 -8.19 22.56
CA PRO A 69 0.75 -9.55 22.19
C PRO A 69 -0.77 -9.78 22.32
N HIS A 70 -1.38 -10.28 21.25
CA HIS A 70 -2.72 -10.87 21.28
C HIS A 70 -2.63 -12.32 21.76
N PRO A 71 -3.39 -12.73 22.80
CA PRO A 71 -3.22 -14.03 23.45
C PRO A 71 -3.37 -15.21 22.49
N SER A 72 -4.29 -15.13 21.53
CA SER A 72 -4.53 -16.23 20.57
C SER A 72 -3.69 -16.17 19.29
N TYR A 73 -3.31 -14.98 18.80
CA TYR A 73 -2.73 -14.82 17.47
C TYR A 73 -1.22 -14.65 17.50
N THR A 74 -0.70 -13.93 18.50
CA THR A 74 0.75 -13.72 18.62
C THR A 74 1.51 -15.04 18.74
N PRO A 75 1.07 -16.06 19.51
CA PRO A 75 1.77 -17.35 19.52
C PRO A 75 1.83 -18.03 18.15
N ALA A 76 0.74 -18.03 17.39
CA ALA A 76 0.70 -18.63 16.06
C ALA A 76 1.64 -17.91 15.07
N ILE A 77 1.67 -16.57 15.12
CA ILE A 77 2.59 -15.76 14.30
C ILE A 77 4.05 -16.08 14.67
N LEU A 78 4.36 -16.20 15.97
CA LEU A 78 5.71 -16.52 16.43
C LEU A 78 6.17 -17.91 15.98
N THR A 79 5.29 -18.91 15.98
CA THR A 79 5.59 -20.24 15.43
C THR A 79 5.97 -20.16 13.95
N ILE A 80 5.19 -19.45 13.13
CA ILE A 80 5.47 -19.29 11.70
C ILE A 80 6.80 -18.57 11.48
N LEU A 81 7.05 -17.48 12.21
CA LEU A 81 8.32 -16.75 12.11
C LEU A 81 9.51 -17.64 12.48
N HIS A 82 9.38 -18.44 13.53
CA HIS A 82 10.40 -19.39 13.95
C HIS A 82 10.71 -20.44 12.86
N ASP A 83 9.68 -21.07 12.29
CA ASP A 83 9.83 -22.12 11.28
C ASP A 83 10.49 -21.63 9.99
N HIS A 84 10.31 -20.34 9.67
CA HIS A 84 10.96 -19.68 8.54
C HIS A 84 12.28 -18.99 8.89
N HIS A 85 12.76 -19.09 10.14
CA HIS A 85 13.92 -18.35 10.64
C HIS A 85 13.84 -16.85 10.33
N ALA A 86 12.64 -16.28 10.39
CA ALA A 86 12.33 -14.91 10.04
C ALA A 86 12.24 -14.03 11.31
N HIS A 87 12.58 -12.75 11.16
CA HIS A 87 12.48 -11.75 12.21
C HIS A 87 11.36 -10.74 11.91
N ALA A 88 10.70 -10.27 12.97
CA ALA A 88 9.70 -9.21 12.90
C ALA A 88 9.77 -8.30 14.14
N THR A 89 9.26 -7.08 14.01
CA THR A 89 9.14 -6.12 15.12
C THR A 89 7.69 -6.05 15.57
N PHE A 90 7.44 -6.16 16.87
CA PHE A 90 6.11 -5.97 17.47
C PHE A 90 6.07 -4.62 18.20
N PHE A 91 5.16 -3.74 17.80
CA PHE A 91 4.87 -2.49 18.50
C PHE A 91 3.81 -2.76 19.57
N CYS A 92 4.27 -3.06 20.78
CA CYS A 92 3.38 -3.40 21.89
C CYS A 92 2.79 -2.13 22.51
N GLY A 93 1.45 -2.01 22.46
CA GLY A 93 0.74 -0.99 23.19
C GLY A 93 0.84 -1.21 24.71
N ARG A 94 0.83 -0.12 25.48
CA ARG A 94 0.49 -0.23 26.92
C ARG A 94 -1.01 -0.50 27.00
N LYS A 95 -1.38 -1.68 27.49
CA LYS A 95 -2.76 -1.93 27.92
C LYS A 95 -3.06 -1.15 29.20
#